data_AF-A0A814KWV0-F1
#
_entry.id   AF-A0A814KWV0-F1
#
_cell.length_a   1.000
_cell.length_b   1.000
_cell.length_c   1.000
_cell.angle_alpha   90.00
_cell.angle_beta   90.00
_cell.angle_gamma   90.00
#
_symmetry.space_group_name_H-M   'P 1'
#
loop_
_entity.id
_entity.type
_entity.pdbx_description
1 polymer ?
#
loop_
_entity_poly.entity_id
_entity_poly.type
_entity_poly.pdbx_seq_one_letter_code
_entity_poly.pdbx_strand_id
1 'polypeptide(L)'
;MYWISIGVSVYIEEFWWAIPFALFGLPIILAFFIGATCDFAFLAKKYNYYQFIFCISWIRLVQPSIPQSAKWDIEEFWRNLDLHINLSEKPGEVDLIIWSEAALVVPYVYEPVKIKILNMLQNKDAILITGGVTENGKVNQEGEIYTSLYALTPEGEQLFEYHKSHLVPFGEYMPLKKLLPLKKLTPGIMDYTPGDGGLVKVDRHNLTIKPLICYESIFPNFVRTTNEALDLIINVTNDAWYEQLITVYPP
;
A
#
# COMPACT_ATOMS: atom_id res chain seq x y z
N MET A 1 -8.19 -7.03 36.71
CA MET A 1 -9.24 -7.80 37.43
C MET A 1 -8.66 -8.67 38.56
N TYR A 2 -7.46 -9.24 38.39
CA TYR A 2 -6.78 -10.06 39.41
C TYR A 2 -6.57 -9.36 40.77
N TRP A 3 -6.36 -8.05 40.79
CA TRP A 3 -6.13 -7.24 42.00
C TRP A 3 -7.36 -7.15 42.93
N ILE A 4 -8.59 -7.10 42.38
CA ILE A 4 -9.83 -7.05 43.16
C ILE A 4 -10.07 -8.41 43.82
N SER A 5 -9.84 -9.49 43.08
CA SER A 5 -9.96 -10.85 43.61
C SER A 5 -8.94 -11.11 44.72
N ILE A 6 -7.72 -10.59 44.60
CA ILE A 6 -6.71 -10.67 45.67
C ILE A 6 -7.09 -9.80 46.86
N GLY A 7 -7.57 -8.58 46.65
CA GLY A 7 -8.01 -7.70 47.73
C GLY A 7 -9.12 -8.32 48.59
N VAL A 8 -10.11 -8.97 47.96
CA VAL A 8 -11.20 -9.68 48.67
C VAL A 8 -10.69 -10.95 49.36
N SER A 9 -9.65 -11.61 48.82
CA SER A 9 -9.07 -12.83 49.41
C SER A 9 -8.23 -12.54 50.66
N VAL A 10 -7.57 -11.38 50.71
CA VAL A 10 -6.70 -10.98 51.84
C VAL A 10 -7.52 -10.48 53.04
N TYR A 11 -8.66 -9.83 52.81
CA TYR A 11 -9.56 -9.30 53.86
C TYR A 11 -10.92 -10.01 53.89
N ILE A 12 -10.91 -11.33 53.73
CA ILE A 12 -12.16 -12.09 53.53
C ILE A 12 -13.12 -12.01 54.72
N GLU A 13 -12.61 -11.83 55.94
CA GLU A 13 -13.46 -11.69 57.13
C GLU A 13 -14.32 -10.40 57.11
N GLU A 14 -13.85 -9.33 56.46
CA GLU A 14 -14.59 -8.06 56.33
C GLU A 14 -15.45 -8.00 55.06
N PHE A 15 -15.03 -8.68 53.98
CA PHE A 15 -15.62 -8.54 52.65
C PHE A 15 -16.28 -9.81 52.10
N TRP A 16 -16.50 -10.85 52.91
CA TRP A 16 -17.15 -12.10 52.46
C TRP A 16 -18.52 -11.87 51.79
N TRP A 17 -19.26 -10.85 52.25
CA TRP A 17 -20.57 -10.47 51.70
C TRP A 17 -20.49 -9.92 50.26
N ALA A 18 -19.32 -9.44 49.82
CA ALA A 18 -19.10 -8.91 48.47
C ALA A 18 -18.78 -10.01 47.44
N ILE A 19 -18.48 -11.24 47.89
CA ILE A 19 -18.08 -12.36 47.03
C ILE A 19 -19.14 -12.69 45.97
N PRO A 20 -20.46 -12.79 46.28
CA PRO A 20 -21.47 -13.04 45.26
C PRO A 20 -21.53 -11.93 44.21
N PHE A 21 -21.32 -10.67 44.59
CA PHE A 21 -21.32 -9.54 43.66
C PHE A 21 -20.07 -9.53 42.77
N ALA A 22 -18.92 -9.92 43.29
CA ALA A 22 -17.70 -10.08 42.49
C ALA A 22 -17.79 -11.26 41.53
N LEU A 23 -18.34 -12.40 41.98
CA LEU A 23 -18.49 -13.61 41.17
C LEU A 23 -19.56 -13.50 40.09
N PHE A 24 -20.69 -12.86 40.38
CA PHE A 24 -21.83 -12.81 39.45
C PHE A 24 -22.02 -11.42 38.84
N GLY A 25 -21.82 -10.35 39.62
CA GLY A 25 -22.02 -8.98 39.14
C GLY A 25 -21.00 -8.54 38.08
N LEU A 26 -19.71 -8.86 38.26
CA LEU A 26 -18.67 -8.50 37.28
C LEU A 26 -18.86 -9.22 35.93
N PRO A 27 -19.13 -10.55 35.88
CA PRO A 27 -19.48 -11.20 34.62
C PRO A 27 -20.75 -10.66 33.98
N ILE A 28 -21.77 -10.29 34.76
CA ILE A 28 -23.00 -9.67 34.21
C ILE A 28 -22.68 -8.31 33.57
N ILE A 29 -21.89 -7.47 34.25
CA ILE A 29 -21.46 -6.17 33.70
C ILE A 29 -20.65 -6.38 32.42
N LEU A 30 -19.67 -7.29 32.43
CA LEU A 30 -18.87 -7.63 31.26
C LEU A 30 -19.72 -8.21 30.12
N ALA A 31 -20.66 -9.10 30.42
CA ALA A 31 -21.57 -9.68 29.44
C ALA A 31 -22.49 -8.61 28.83
N PHE A 32 -22.90 -7.61 29.61
CA PHE A 32 -23.65 -6.47 29.09
C PHE A 32 -22.78 -5.61 28.15
N PHE A 33 -21.54 -5.31 28.51
CA PHE A 33 -20.62 -4.58 27.62
C PHE A 33 -20.34 -5.35 26.32
N ILE A 34 -20.07 -6.65 26.42
CA ILE A 34 -19.82 -7.52 25.27
C ILE A 34 -21.09 -7.64 24.41
N GLY A 35 -22.24 -7.86 25.03
CA GLY A 35 -23.54 -7.94 24.35
C GLY A 35 -23.87 -6.64 23.63
N ALA A 36 -23.70 -5.49 24.28
CA ALA A 36 -23.90 -4.18 23.68
C ALA A 36 -22.93 -3.92 22.51
N THR A 37 -21.67 -4.35 22.59
CA THR A 37 -20.75 -4.26 21.45
C THR A 37 -21.13 -5.18 20.30
N CYS A 38 -21.63 -6.39 20.57
CA CYS A 38 -22.10 -7.33 19.56
C CYS A 38 -23.39 -6.83 18.89
N ASP A 39 -24.36 -6.32 19.67
CA ASP A 39 -25.59 -5.73 19.16
C ASP A 39 -25.30 -4.46 18.34
N PHE A 40 -24.38 -3.61 18.81
CA PHE A 40 -23.91 -2.46 18.05
C PHE A 40 -23.24 -2.89 16.74
N ALA A 41 -22.39 -3.92 16.74
CA ALA A 41 -21.78 -4.46 15.52
C ALA A 41 -22.83 -5.07 14.56
N PHE A 42 -23.84 -5.77 15.09
CA PHE A 42 -24.94 -6.34 14.31
C PHE A 42 -25.85 -5.26 13.71
N LEU A 43 -26.14 -4.20 14.46
CA LEU A 43 -26.88 -3.04 13.98
C LEU A 43 -26.05 -2.23 12.99
N ALA A 44 -24.75 -2.04 13.21
CA ALA A 44 -23.84 -1.37 12.28
C ALA A 44 -23.78 -2.08 10.92
N LYS A 45 -23.87 -3.42 10.90
CA LYS A 45 -24.01 -4.24 9.69
C LYS A 45 -25.27 -3.91 8.89
N LYS A 46 -26.36 -3.49 9.56
CA LYS A 46 -27.63 -3.09 8.92
C LYS A 46 -27.58 -1.69 8.29
N TYR A 47 -26.64 -0.85 8.69
CA TYR A 47 -26.56 0.57 8.31
C TYR A 47 -25.30 0.96 7.52
N ASN A 48 -24.54 0.00 6.95
CA ASN A 48 -23.41 0.28 6.05
C ASN A 48 -22.29 1.16 6.65
N TYR A 49 -21.95 0.95 7.93
CA TYR A 49 -20.74 1.55 8.52
C TYR A 49 -19.49 0.75 8.10
N TYR A 50 -19.04 0.93 6.86
CA TYR A 50 -17.84 0.30 6.28
C TYR A 50 -16.52 0.67 6.99
N GLN A 51 -16.54 1.67 7.87
CA GLN A 51 -15.35 2.19 8.55
C GLN A 51 -14.88 1.36 9.75
N PHE A 52 -15.53 0.24 10.09
CA PHE A 52 -15.07 -0.70 11.13
C PHE A 52 -14.59 -2.07 10.60
N ILE A 53 -14.61 -2.31 9.27
CA ILE A 53 -14.06 -3.51 8.64
C ILE A 53 -12.62 -3.22 8.17
N PHE A 54 -11.76 -2.75 9.07
CA PHE A 54 -10.31 -2.77 8.84
C PHE A 54 -9.67 -4.09 9.32
N CYS A 55 -10.49 -5.09 9.69
CA CYS A 55 -10.05 -6.23 10.51
C CYS A 55 -9.88 -7.58 9.79
N ILE A 56 -9.91 -7.67 8.45
CA ILE A 56 -9.70 -9.00 7.82
C ILE A 56 -8.98 -9.02 6.46
N SER A 57 -8.24 -7.98 6.07
CA SER A 57 -7.41 -8.04 4.85
C SER A 57 -5.94 -8.29 5.19
N TRP A 58 -5.37 -9.36 4.64
CA TRP A 58 -3.96 -9.69 4.74
C TRP A 58 -3.17 -8.96 3.67
N ILE A 59 -2.38 -7.97 4.09
CA ILE A 59 -1.53 -7.18 3.21
C ILE A 59 -0.10 -7.69 3.26
N ARG A 60 0.49 -7.93 2.09
CA ARG A 60 1.90 -8.33 1.93
C ARG A 60 2.69 -7.22 1.25
N LEU A 61 3.62 -6.64 2.00
CA LEU A 61 4.61 -5.69 1.48
C LEU A 61 5.84 -6.45 0.99
N VAL A 62 6.23 -6.26 -0.26
CA VAL A 62 7.35 -6.99 -0.89
C VAL A 62 8.55 -6.07 -1.05
N GLN A 63 9.65 -6.41 -0.37
CA GLN A 63 10.89 -5.64 -0.38
C GLN A 63 12.08 -6.53 -0.74
N PRO A 64 12.42 -6.68 -2.03
CA PRO A 64 13.51 -7.56 -2.47
C PRO A 64 14.91 -6.99 -2.22
N SER A 65 15.02 -5.74 -1.75
CA SER A 65 16.30 -5.08 -1.43
C SER A 65 17.30 -5.12 -2.59
N ILE A 66 16.83 -4.80 -3.80
CA ILE A 66 17.64 -4.80 -5.02
C ILE A 66 18.58 -3.58 -5.01
N PRO A 67 19.90 -3.75 -5.23
CA PRO A 67 20.83 -2.63 -5.36
C PRO A 67 20.45 -1.69 -6.52
N GLN A 68 20.67 -0.39 -6.34
CA GLN A 68 20.29 0.60 -7.36
C GLN A 68 20.98 0.38 -8.71
N SER A 69 22.22 -0.12 -8.72
CA SER A 69 22.97 -0.46 -9.94
C SER A 69 22.33 -1.62 -10.71
N ALA A 70 21.81 -2.62 -9.99
CA ALA A 70 21.18 -3.81 -10.56
C ALA A 70 19.75 -3.55 -11.05
N LYS A 71 19.10 -2.50 -10.56
CA LYS A 71 17.68 -2.21 -10.86
C LYS A 71 17.43 -1.86 -12.33
N TRP A 72 18.38 -1.19 -12.95
CA TRP A 72 18.29 -0.72 -14.34
C TRP A 72 19.11 -1.55 -15.31
N ASP A 73 19.70 -2.66 -14.85
CA ASP A 73 20.42 -3.61 -15.69
C ASP A 73 19.43 -4.56 -16.39
N ILE A 74 19.48 -4.56 -17.72
CA ILE A 74 18.61 -5.38 -18.58
C ILE A 74 18.88 -6.87 -18.36
N GLU A 75 20.13 -7.25 -18.09
CA GLU A 75 20.49 -8.66 -17.84
C GLU A 75 19.96 -9.14 -16.49
N GLU A 76 19.81 -8.23 -15.53
CA GLU A 76 19.29 -8.53 -14.20
C GLU A 76 17.77 -8.40 -14.06
N PHE A 77 17.09 -7.82 -15.06
CA PHE A 77 15.65 -7.57 -15.02
C PHE A 77 14.84 -8.81 -14.62
N TRP A 78 15.07 -9.94 -15.30
CA TRP A 78 14.33 -11.18 -15.03
C TRP A 78 14.61 -11.73 -13.63
N ARG A 79 15.87 -11.65 -13.19
CA ARG A 79 16.27 -12.05 -11.83
C ARG A 79 15.53 -11.20 -10.79
N ASN A 80 15.43 -9.89 -11.02
CA ASN A 80 14.76 -8.95 -10.13
C ASN A 80 13.24 -9.16 -10.10
N LEU A 81 12.60 -9.43 -11.25
CA LEU A 81 11.19 -9.76 -11.32
C LEU A 81 10.89 -11.07 -10.58
N ASP A 82 11.71 -12.11 -10.81
CA ASP A 82 11.54 -13.41 -10.15
C ASP A 82 11.72 -13.29 -8.62
N LEU A 83 12.59 -12.39 -8.13
CA LEU A 83 12.67 -12.10 -6.70
C LEU A 83 11.38 -11.52 -6.13
N HIS A 84 10.76 -10.54 -6.82
CA HIS A 84 9.48 -9.98 -6.40
C HIS A 84 8.39 -11.07 -6.36
N ILE A 85 8.32 -11.91 -7.39
CA ILE A 85 7.35 -13.02 -7.47
C ILE A 85 7.59 -14.03 -6.35
N ASN A 86 8.82 -14.50 -6.17
CA ASN A 86 9.16 -15.49 -5.13
C ASN A 86 8.85 -15.01 -3.70
N LEU A 87 9.01 -13.71 -3.42
CA LEU A 87 8.64 -13.11 -2.13
C LEU A 87 7.12 -12.97 -1.99
N SER A 88 6.44 -12.61 -3.08
CA SER A 88 4.98 -12.56 -3.14
C SER A 88 4.37 -13.95 -2.95
N GLU A 89 5.04 -15.01 -3.41
CA GLU A 89 4.56 -16.38 -3.35
C GLU A 89 4.79 -17.10 -2.01
N LYS A 90 5.44 -16.46 -1.03
CA LYS A 90 5.68 -17.06 0.28
C LYS A 90 4.38 -17.57 0.95
N PRO A 91 4.45 -18.63 1.78
CA PRO A 91 3.27 -19.16 2.48
C PRO A 91 2.57 -18.10 3.34
N GLY A 92 1.27 -18.30 3.56
CA GLY A 92 0.40 -17.42 4.34
C GLY A 92 -0.67 -16.74 3.48
N GLU A 93 -1.79 -16.45 4.11
CA GLU A 93 -2.92 -15.72 3.52
C GLU A 93 -2.47 -14.34 3.01
N VAL A 94 -3.04 -13.92 1.89
CA VAL A 94 -2.77 -12.61 1.28
C VAL A 94 -3.93 -12.22 0.38
N ASP A 95 -4.53 -11.07 0.65
CA ASP A 95 -5.57 -10.48 -0.20
C ASP A 95 -4.97 -9.38 -1.10
N LEU A 96 -3.94 -8.70 -0.59
CA LEU A 96 -3.30 -7.58 -1.26
C LEU A 96 -1.77 -7.70 -1.20
N ILE A 97 -1.13 -7.66 -2.36
CA ILE A 97 0.32 -7.61 -2.52
C ILE A 97 0.70 -6.20 -2.95
N ILE A 98 1.69 -5.59 -2.29
CA ILE A 98 2.19 -4.25 -2.63
C ILE A 98 3.67 -4.34 -2.99
N TRP A 99 4.00 -3.88 -4.20
CA TRP A 99 5.38 -3.69 -4.66
C TRP A 99 5.77 -2.22 -4.64
N SER A 100 7.07 -1.96 -4.48
CA SER A 100 7.63 -0.60 -4.34
C SER A 100 7.57 0.22 -5.64
N GLU A 101 8.01 1.47 -5.58
CA GLU A 101 8.21 2.32 -6.75
C GLU A 101 9.19 1.67 -7.75
N ALA A 102 8.85 1.75 -9.03
CA ALA A 102 9.64 1.18 -10.12
C ALA A 102 10.03 -0.29 -9.89
N ALA A 103 9.14 -1.09 -9.27
CA ALA A 103 9.30 -2.54 -9.20
C ALA A 103 9.28 -3.15 -10.61
N LEU A 104 8.51 -2.54 -11.51
CA LEU A 104 8.48 -2.86 -12.94
C LEU A 104 9.13 -1.72 -13.74
N VAL A 105 10.37 -1.95 -14.17
CA VAL A 105 11.14 -1.00 -15.00
C VAL A 105 10.77 -1.04 -16.49
N VAL A 106 9.90 -1.98 -16.87
CA VAL A 106 9.27 -2.06 -18.19
C VAL A 106 7.75 -2.06 -18.03
N PRO A 107 6.98 -1.63 -19.05
CA PRO A 107 5.54 -1.66 -18.98
C PRO A 107 4.98 -3.06 -18.72
N TYR A 108 4.01 -3.16 -17.80
CA TYR A 108 3.31 -4.41 -17.48
C TYR A 108 2.70 -5.07 -18.73
N VAL A 109 2.26 -4.27 -19.71
CA VAL A 109 1.68 -4.74 -20.97
C VAL A 109 2.65 -5.56 -21.84
N TYR A 110 3.94 -5.61 -21.48
CA TYR A 110 4.89 -6.52 -22.12
C TYR A 110 4.53 -7.97 -21.77
N GLU A 111 4.12 -8.73 -22.79
CA GLU A 111 3.47 -10.04 -22.64
C GLU A 111 4.18 -11.03 -21.70
N PRO A 112 5.52 -11.22 -21.76
CA PRO A 112 6.18 -12.16 -20.86
C PRO A 112 6.17 -11.71 -19.39
N VAL A 113 6.14 -10.40 -19.12
CA VAL A 113 5.99 -9.84 -17.76
C VAL A 113 4.56 -10.02 -17.28
N LYS A 114 3.58 -9.68 -18.13
CA LYS A 114 2.16 -9.88 -17.87
C LYS A 114 1.86 -11.32 -17.46
N ILE A 115 2.32 -12.31 -18.24
CA ILE A 115 2.08 -13.74 -17.97
C ILE A 115 2.62 -14.13 -16.58
N LYS A 116 3.86 -13.75 -16.25
CA LYS A 116 4.46 -14.08 -14.95
C LYS A 116 3.69 -13.48 -13.77
N ILE A 117 3.26 -12.22 -13.89
CA ILE A 117 2.49 -11.54 -12.84
C ILE A 117 1.10 -12.17 -12.69
N LEU A 118 0.39 -12.42 -13.79
CA LEU A 118 -0.95 -13.00 -13.73
C LEU A 118 -0.92 -14.42 -13.16
N ASN A 119 0.07 -15.24 -13.52
CA ASN A 119 0.24 -16.57 -12.92
C ASN A 119 0.44 -16.48 -11.40
N MET A 120 1.28 -15.57 -10.93
CA MET A 120 1.48 -15.34 -9.49
C MET A 120 0.18 -14.90 -8.80
N LEU A 121 -0.58 -13.99 -9.41
CA LEU A 121 -1.84 -13.50 -8.84
C LEU A 121 -2.92 -14.58 -8.80
N GLN A 122 -3.01 -15.42 -9.84
CA GLN A 122 -3.91 -16.56 -9.89
C GLN A 122 -3.55 -17.63 -8.84
N ASN A 123 -2.25 -17.88 -8.63
CA ASN A 123 -1.78 -18.81 -7.60
C ASN A 123 -2.14 -18.35 -6.17
N LYS A 124 -2.19 -17.03 -5.96
CA LYS A 124 -2.47 -16.42 -4.64
C LYS A 124 -3.89 -15.97 -4.44
N ASP A 125 -4.67 -15.87 -5.51
CA ASP A 125 -5.99 -15.24 -5.51
C ASP A 125 -5.96 -13.85 -4.86
N ALA A 126 -4.98 -13.03 -5.26
CA ALA A 126 -4.69 -11.75 -4.62
C ALA A 126 -4.63 -10.60 -5.63
N ILE A 127 -4.86 -9.37 -5.16
CA ILE A 127 -4.66 -8.15 -5.94
C ILE A 127 -3.21 -7.69 -5.81
N LEU A 128 -2.60 -7.22 -6.90
CA LEU A 128 -1.29 -6.56 -6.87
C LEU A 128 -1.48 -5.06 -7.02
N ILE A 129 -0.92 -4.27 -6.10
CA ILE A 129 -0.65 -2.84 -6.29
C ILE A 129 0.85 -2.69 -6.52
N THR A 130 1.25 -2.16 -7.67
CA THR A 130 2.67 -2.08 -8.04
C THR A 130 3.05 -0.74 -8.66
N GLY A 131 4.23 -0.25 -8.30
CA GLY A 131 4.89 0.85 -9.00
C GLY A 131 5.56 0.37 -10.28
N GLY A 132 5.38 1.08 -11.38
CA GLY A 132 5.98 0.75 -12.66
C GLY A 132 5.95 1.87 -13.67
N VAL A 133 6.56 1.63 -14.82
CA VAL A 133 6.51 2.54 -15.97
C VAL A 133 5.27 2.23 -16.81
N THR A 134 4.49 3.24 -17.18
CA THR A 134 3.41 3.11 -18.15
C THR A 134 3.53 4.15 -19.25
N GLU A 135 2.95 3.86 -20.41
CA GLU A 135 3.08 4.69 -21.62
C GLU A 135 1.71 4.92 -22.25
N ASN A 136 1.40 6.18 -22.59
CA ASN A 136 0.25 6.54 -23.41
C ASN A 136 0.77 6.95 -24.80
N GLY A 137 0.82 5.99 -25.72
CA GLY A 137 1.27 6.22 -27.09
C GLY A 137 0.59 5.28 -28.07
N LYS A 138 0.06 5.84 -29.16
CA LYS A 138 -0.20 5.06 -30.37
C LYS A 138 1.14 4.81 -31.07
N VAL A 139 1.31 3.63 -31.66
CA VAL A 139 2.46 3.31 -32.54
C VAL A 139 2.69 4.48 -33.51
N ASN A 140 3.90 5.08 -33.48
CA ASN A 140 4.37 6.22 -34.30
C ASN A 140 4.06 7.66 -33.82
N GLN A 141 3.74 7.88 -32.55
CA GLN A 141 3.86 9.21 -31.91
C GLN A 141 4.87 9.13 -30.76
N GLU A 142 5.54 10.25 -30.43
CA GLU A 142 6.32 10.33 -29.19
C GLU A 142 5.35 10.13 -28.02
N GLY A 143 5.38 8.92 -27.45
CA GLY A 143 4.48 8.51 -26.38
C GLY A 143 4.89 9.18 -25.06
N GLU A 144 3.89 9.56 -24.27
CA GLU A 144 4.14 10.05 -22.91
C GLU A 144 4.48 8.86 -22.01
N ILE A 145 5.54 9.01 -21.21
CA ILE A 145 5.95 8.01 -20.24
C ILE A 145 5.65 8.52 -18.84
N TYR A 146 5.07 7.67 -18.01
CA TYR A 146 4.68 7.98 -16.64
C TYR A 146 5.38 7.07 -15.64
N THR A 147 5.68 7.64 -14.47
CA THR A 147 5.91 6.83 -13.26
C THR A 147 4.56 6.61 -12.61
N SER A 148 4.15 5.35 -12.52
CA SER A 148 2.77 5.01 -12.23
C SER A 148 2.66 4.03 -11.08
N LEU A 149 1.52 4.07 -10.40
CA LEU A 149 1.08 3.10 -9.40
C LEU A 149 -0.27 2.57 -9.87
N TYR A 150 -0.37 1.27 -10.12
CA TYR A 150 -1.58 0.65 -10.65
C TYR A 150 -1.89 -0.66 -9.93
N ALA A 151 -3.15 -1.07 -10.02
CA ALA A 151 -3.66 -2.28 -9.38
C ALA A 151 -4.16 -3.31 -10.39
N LEU A 152 -3.78 -4.58 -10.21
CA LEU A 152 -4.13 -5.69 -11.08
C LEU A 152 -4.83 -6.81 -10.30
N THR A 153 -5.89 -7.38 -10.88
CA THR A 153 -6.57 -8.57 -10.35
C THR A 153 -5.98 -9.87 -10.94
N PRO A 154 -6.30 -11.05 -10.36
CA PRO A 154 -5.96 -12.36 -10.95
C PRO A 154 -6.47 -12.58 -12.38
N GLU A 155 -7.57 -11.91 -12.75
CA GLU A 155 -8.14 -11.95 -14.10
C GLU A 155 -7.42 -11.01 -15.08
N GLY A 156 -6.49 -10.19 -14.58
CA GLY A 156 -5.78 -9.19 -15.37
C GLY A 156 -6.56 -7.90 -15.61
N GLU A 157 -7.63 -7.67 -14.84
CA GLU A 157 -8.32 -6.39 -14.79
C GLU A 157 -7.44 -5.35 -14.08
N GLN A 158 -7.32 -4.16 -14.65
CA GLN A 158 -6.65 -3.03 -14.02
C GLN A 158 -7.68 -2.20 -13.24
N LEU A 159 -7.63 -2.27 -11.91
CA LEU A 159 -8.62 -1.61 -11.04
C LEU A 159 -8.43 -0.09 -10.98
N PHE A 160 -7.18 0.36 -11.03
CA PHE A 160 -6.83 1.77 -11.16
C PHE A 160 -5.42 1.93 -11.73
N GLU A 161 -5.15 3.14 -12.21
CA GLU A 161 -3.80 3.62 -12.54
C GLU A 161 -3.68 5.07 -12.12
N TYR A 162 -2.63 5.35 -11.36
CA TYR A 162 -2.27 6.67 -10.88
C TYR A 162 -0.91 7.04 -11.45
N HIS A 163 -0.79 8.27 -11.97
CA HIS A 163 0.45 8.82 -12.47
C HIS A 163 1.02 9.84 -11.49
N LYS A 164 2.33 9.77 -11.22
CA LYS A 164 3.04 10.69 -10.33
C LYS A 164 2.90 12.13 -10.80
N SER A 165 2.40 13.02 -9.94
CA SER A 165 2.21 14.45 -10.20
C SER A 165 3.44 15.28 -9.86
N HIS A 166 4.06 15.05 -8.70
CA HIS A 166 5.25 15.80 -8.30
C HIS A 166 6.52 15.05 -8.69
N LEU A 167 7.01 15.35 -9.89
CA LEU A 167 8.24 14.78 -10.39
C LEU A 167 9.47 15.38 -9.69
N VAL A 168 10.50 14.55 -9.50
CA VAL A 168 11.79 14.97 -8.94
C VAL A 168 12.61 15.70 -10.01
N PRO A 169 12.96 16.99 -9.81
CA PRO A 169 13.76 17.75 -10.76
C PRO A 169 15.13 17.10 -11.00
N PHE A 170 15.62 17.14 -12.24
CA PHE A 170 16.88 16.54 -12.71
C PHE A 170 16.95 15.01 -12.67
N GLY A 171 16.11 14.38 -11.84
CA GLY A 171 15.92 12.94 -11.77
C GLY A 171 14.95 12.44 -12.83
N GLU A 172 13.70 12.88 -12.78
CA GLU A 172 12.62 12.38 -13.65
C GLU A 172 12.39 13.27 -14.88
N TYR A 173 12.78 14.53 -14.81
CA TYR A 173 12.73 15.47 -15.93
C TYR A 173 13.87 16.49 -15.87
N MET A 174 14.21 17.11 -17.00
CA MET A 174 15.17 18.23 -17.08
C MET A 174 14.47 19.60 -16.98
N PRO A 175 14.63 20.35 -15.87
CA PRO A 175 14.16 21.72 -15.79
C PRO A 175 14.84 22.62 -16.82
N LEU A 176 14.13 23.60 -17.37
CA LEU A 176 14.68 24.59 -18.31
C LEU A 176 15.40 23.98 -19.55
N LYS A 177 14.96 22.81 -20.02
CA LYS A 177 15.53 22.10 -21.20
C LYS A 177 15.68 23.00 -22.45
N LYS A 178 14.84 24.03 -22.59
CA LYS A 178 14.92 25.02 -23.68
C LYS A 178 16.11 25.99 -23.56
N LEU A 179 16.68 26.16 -22.37
CA LEU A 179 17.78 27.09 -22.07
C LEU A 179 19.12 26.37 -21.85
N LEU A 180 19.09 25.14 -21.34
CA LEU A 180 20.28 24.34 -21.03
C LEU A 180 20.14 22.94 -21.64
N PRO A 181 20.90 22.60 -22.71
CA PRO A 181 20.82 21.30 -23.38
C PRO A 181 21.61 20.22 -22.62
N LEU A 182 21.30 20.02 -21.34
CA LEU A 182 21.89 18.98 -20.50
C LEU A 182 21.01 17.72 -20.50
N LYS A 183 21.63 16.54 -20.38
CA LYS A 183 20.92 15.27 -20.22
C LYS A 183 20.50 15.06 -18.75
N LYS A 184 19.41 14.34 -18.52
CA LYS A 184 18.94 13.97 -17.18
C LYS A 184 19.98 13.12 -16.43
N LEU A 185 19.94 13.14 -15.10
CA LEU A 185 20.94 12.45 -14.24
C LEU A 185 20.65 10.95 -14.06
N THR A 186 19.51 10.46 -14.52
CA THR A 186 19.04 9.07 -14.34
C THR A 186 18.93 8.30 -15.66
N PRO A 187 18.85 6.96 -15.63
CA PRO A 187 18.64 6.15 -16.82
C PRO A 187 17.35 6.50 -17.60
N GLY A 188 17.44 6.44 -18.93
CA GLY A 188 16.35 6.75 -19.87
C GLY A 188 16.58 8.05 -20.65
N ILE A 189 16.09 8.14 -21.89
CA ILE A 189 16.35 9.31 -22.75
C ILE A 189 15.18 10.31 -22.69
N MET A 190 13.98 9.84 -22.34
CA MET A 190 12.77 10.66 -22.26
C MET A 190 12.52 11.14 -20.83
N ASP A 191 12.01 12.36 -20.72
CA ASP A 191 11.51 12.93 -19.47
C ASP A 191 10.16 12.28 -19.14
N TYR A 192 9.89 12.04 -17.87
CA TYR A 192 8.57 11.59 -17.44
C TYR A 192 7.56 12.73 -17.54
N THR A 193 6.31 12.39 -17.89
CA THR A 193 5.19 13.31 -17.90
C THR A 193 4.54 13.34 -16.52
N PRO A 194 4.24 14.53 -15.96
CA PRO A 194 3.53 14.63 -14.69
C PRO A 194 2.06 14.23 -14.88
N GLY A 195 1.53 13.47 -13.93
CA GLY A 195 0.12 13.11 -13.85
C GLY A 195 -0.75 14.16 -13.18
N ASP A 196 -2.07 14.03 -13.35
CA ASP A 196 -3.08 14.92 -12.75
C ASP A 196 -3.26 14.70 -11.24
N GLY A 197 -2.80 13.56 -10.72
CA GLY A 197 -2.88 13.20 -9.30
C GLY A 197 -4.29 12.85 -8.84
N GLY A 198 -4.54 12.99 -7.54
CA GLY A 198 -5.88 12.84 -6.96
C GLY A 198 -6.11 11.53 -6.20
N LEU A 199 -7.39 11.16 -6.07
CA LEU A 199 -7.84 9.91 -5.46
C LEU A 199 -8.20 8.89 -6.53
N VAL A 200 -7.98 7.63 -6.23
CA VAL A 200 -8.47 6.51 -7.05
C VAL A 200 -9.59 5.80 -6.30
N LYS A 201 -10.64 5.43 -7.04
CA LYS A 201 -11.77 4.68 -6.52
C LYS A 201 -11.70 3.25 -7.05
N VAL A 202 -11.79 2.28 -6.16
CA VAL A 202 -11.83 0.86 -6.49
C VAL A 202 -13.25 0.38 -6.28
N ASP A 203 -14.03 0.34 -7.37
CA ASP A 203 -15.46 0.05 -7.33
C ASP A 203 -15.78 -1.31 -6.71
N ARG A 204 -14.95 -2.32 -6.98
CA ARG A 204 -15.12 -3.70 -6.48
C ARG A 204 -15.25 -3.79 -4.96
N HIS A 205 -14.68 -2.84 -4.23
CA HIS A 205 -14.70 -2.78 -2.77
C HIS A 205 -15.20 -1.43 -2.23
N ASN A 206 -15.67 -0.54 -3.12
CA ASN A 206 -16.04 0.84 -2.81
C ASN A 206 -14.96 1.57 -1.98
N LEU A 207 -13.69 1.33 -2.30
CA LEU A 207 -12.55 1.93 -1.59
C LEU A 207 -12.11 3.21 -2.28
N THR A 208 -11.86 4.23 -1.48
CA THR A 208 -11.21 5.47 -1.90
C THR A 208 -9.78 5.48 -1.38
N ILE A 209 -8.82 5.46 -2.30
CA ILE A 209 -7.39 5.38 -2.01
C ILE A 209 -6.72 6.68 -2.44
N LYS A 210 -5.77 7.16 -1.63
CA LYS A 210 -4.83 8.24 -1.96
C LYS A 210 -3.48 7.61 -2.29
N PRO A 211 -3.18 7.38 -3.58
CA PRO A 211 -1.87 6.90 -3.99
C PRO A 211 -0.87 8.05 -3.93
N LEU A 212 0.35 7.73 -3.52
CA LEU A 212 1.50 8.62 -3.45
C LEU A 212 2.72 7.84 -3.95
N ILE A 213 3.56 8.51 -4.71
CA ILE A 213 4.82 7.93 -5.18
C ILE A 213 5.98 8.77 -4.64
N CYS A 214 6.78 8.16 -3.77
CA CYS A 214 8.05 8.67 -3.24
C CYS A 214 7.91 10.10 -2.68
N TYR A 215 8.53 11.05 -3.38
CA TYR A 215 8.64 12.47 -3.06
C TYR A 215 7.29 13.17 -2.85
N GLU A 216 6.18 12.62 -3.37
CA GLU A 216 4.84 13.20 -3.20
C GLU A 216 4.37 13.25 -1.74
N SER A 217 4.84 12.30 -0.92
CA SER A 217 4.44 12.17 0.48
C SER A 217 4.87 13.34 1.37
N ILE A 218 5.87 14.11 0.96
CA ILE A 218 6.38 15.22 1.77
C ILE A 218 5.61 16.52 1.57
N PHE A 219 4.67 16.59 0.62
CA PHE A 219 3.87 17.78 0.32
C PHE A 219 2.52 17.76 1.06
N PRO A 220 2.37 18.44 2.22
CA PRO A 220 1.19 18.24 3.07
C PRO A 220 -0.10 18.69 2.38
N ASN A 221 -0.03 19.74 1.57
CA ASN A 221 -1.19 20.24 0.80
C ASN A 221 -1.62 19.28 -0.32
N PHE A 222 -0.69 18.46 -0.83
CA PHE A 222 -0.99 17.45 -1.85
C PHE A 222 -1.56 16.17 -1.23
N VAL A 223 -1.04 15.78 -0.07
CA VAL A 223 -1.51 14.60 0.68
C VAL A 223 -2.90 14.85 1.27
N ARG A 224 -3.18 16.06 1.78
CA ARG A 224 -4.46 16.40 2.40
C ARG A 224 -5.61 16.30 1.39
N THR A 225 -6.61 15.49 1.73
CA THR A 225 -7.91 15.48 1.05
C THR A 225 -8.86 16.45 1.75
N THR A 226 -9.60 17.25 0.98
CA THR A 226 -10.66 18.11 1.52
C THR A 226 -12.00 17.56 1.07
N ASN A 227 -12.85 17.17 2.01
CA ASN A 227 -14.26 16.79 1.82
C ASN A 227 -14.53 15.38 1.22
N GLU A 228 -13.52 14.56 1.01
CA GLU A 228 -13.70 13.17 0.57
C GLU A 228 -13.32 12.20 1.70
N ALA A 229 -14.21 11.25 2.00
CA ALA A 229 -13.90 10.16 2.92
C ALA A 229 -12.81 9.30 2.27
N LEU A 230 -11.68 9.15 2.97
CA LEU A 230 -10.53 8.41 2.51
C LEU A 230 -10.40 7.12 3.32
N ASP A 231 -10.26 5.99 2.64
CA ASP A 231 -10.13 4.68 3.29
C ASP A 231 -8.65 4.29 3.48
N LEU A 232 -7.77 4.65 2.53
CA LEU A 232 -6.37 4.26 2.55
C LEU A 232 -5.45 5.31 1.92
N ILE A 233 -4.27 5.50 2.51
CA ILE A 233 -3.13 6.18 1.87
C ILE A 233 -2.10 5.10 1.54
N ILE A 234 -1.65 5.03 0.28
CA ILE A 234 -0.57 4.15 -0.14
C ILE A 234 0.57 5.02 -0.65
N ASN A 235 1.73 4.94 0.01
CA ASN A 235 2.97 5.55 -0.48
C ASN A 235 3.96 4.45 -0.87
N VAL A 236 4.34 4.40 -2.15
CA VAL A 236 5.41 3.52 -2.64
C VAL A 236 6.64 4.35 -2.96
N THR A 237 7.82 3.91 -2.53
CA THR A 237 9.08 4.65 -2.72
C THR A 237 10.23 3.73 -3.11
N ASN A 238 11.27 4.30 -3.72
CA ASN A 238 12.58 3.68 -3.89
C ASN A 238 13.67 4.57 -3.26
N ASP A 239 13.94 4.36 -1.97
CA ASP A 239 14.92 5.18 -1.23
C ASP A 239 16.38 4.77 -1.45
N ALA A 240 16.65 3.78 -2.31
CA ALA A 240 18.02 3.34 -2.63
C ALA A 240 18.91 4.48 -3.17
N TRP A 241 18.31 5.57 -3.67
CA TRP A 241 19.01 6.79 -4.11
C TRP A 241 19.71 7.56 -2.98
N TYR A 242 19.32 7.38 -1.72
CA TYR A 242 19.84 8.16 -0.60
C TYR A 242 21.00 7.48 0.17
N GLU A 243 21.32 6.23 -0.18
CA GLU A 243 22.34 5.39 0.49
C GLU A 243 22.25 5.46 2.03
N GLN A 244 23.35 5.25 2.76
CA GLN A 244 23.42 5.39 4.23
C GLN A 244 23.68 6.83 4.70
N LEU A 245 23.73 7.81 3.79
CA LEU A 245 24.29 9.12 4.09
C LEU A 245 23.42 9.95 5.04
N ILE A 246 22.11 9.68 5.10
CA ILE A 246 21.20 10.23 6.11
C ILE A 246 20.13 9.17 6.41
N THR A 247 20.15 8.61 7.62
CA THR A 247 19.19 7.63 8.15
C THR A 247 17.74 7.96 7.81
N VAL A 248 17.04 7.02 7.16
CA VAL A 248 15.56 6.99 7.06
C VAL A 248 14.97 6.52 8.41
N TYR A 249 15.37 7.18 9.50
CA TYR A 249 15.28 6.81 10.93
C TYR A 249 16.38 5.86 11.45
N PRO A 250 16.99 6.17 12.63
CA PRO A 250 17.82 5.20 13.36
C PRO A 250 16.95 4.08 13.98
N PRO A 251 17.53 2.90 14.26
CA PRO A 251 16.82 1.71 14.75
C PRO A 251 16.14 1.90 16.11
#